data_AF-A0A1V5VM42-F1
#
_entry.id   AF-A0A1V5VM42-F1
#
_cell.length_a   1.000
_cell.length_b   1.000
_cell.length_c   1.000
_cell.angle_alpha   90.00
_cell.angle_beta   90.00
_cell.angle_gamma   90.00
#
_symmetry.space_group_name_H-M   'P 1'
#
loop_
_entity.id
_entity.type
_entity.pdbx_description
1 polymer ?
#
loop_
_entity_poly.entity_id
_entity_poly.type
_entity_poly.pdbx_seq_one_letter_code
_entity_poly.pdbx_strand_id
1 'polypeptide(L)' 'MFLLNHWIARRAPGRVDAASVNQYDFLLERALACTKERGHKPNFIAVDFYALGDLFRVVDTLNGLP' A
#
# COMPACT_ATOMS: atom_id res chain seq x y z
N MET A 1 -0.06 7.14 15.47
CA MET A 1 0.47 6.39 14.32
C MET A 1 -0.71 5.73 13.61
N PHE A 2 -0.96 6.05 12.34
CA PHE A 2 -2.04 5.42 11.57
C PHE A 2 -1.46 4.43 10.54
N LEU A 3 -1.68 3.13 10.78
CA LEU A 3 -1.20 2.03 9.93
C LEU A 3 -2.26 1.66 8.90
N LEU A 4 -1.88 1.70 7.62
CA LEU A 4 -2.63 1.06 6.54
C LEU A 4 -2.16 -0.39 6.40
N ASN A 5 -2.98 -1.32 6.87
CA ASN A 5 -2.75 -2.74 6.67
C ASN A 5 -3.22 -3.14 5.24
N HIS A 6 -2.28 -3.61 4.43
CA HIS A 6 -2.50 -4.13 3.08
C HIS A 6 -1.94 -5.55 2.93
N TRP A 7 -2.31 -6.43 3.85
CA TRP A 7 -2.00 -7.87 3.75
C TRP A 7 -2.88 -8.59 2.73
N ILE A 8 -2.31 -9.63 2.13
CA ILE A 8 -2.99 -10.52 1.20
C ILE A 8 -3.77 -11.57 2.01
N ALA A 9 -5.09 -11.41 2.08
CA ALA A 9 -5.98 -12.27 2.86
C ALA A 9 -6.30 -13.61 2.15
N ARG A 10 -5.28 -14.43 1.91
CA ARG A 10 -5.39 -15.84 1.44
C ARG A 10 -4.74 -16.77 2.46
N ARG A 11 -5.01 -18.08 2.39
CA ARG A 11 -4.43 -19.10 3.30
C ARG A 11 -2.90 -19.01 3.39
N ALA A 12 -2.23 -18.64 2.29
CA ALA A 12 -0.84 -18.21 2.27
C ALA A 12 -0.69 -17.02 1.29
N PRO A 13 -0.04 -15.91 1.68
CA PRO A 13 0.28 -14.81 0.79
C PRO A 13 1.17 -15.27 -0.38
N GLY A 14 0.75 -14.99 -1.62
CA GLY A 14 1.48 -15.35 -2.83
C GLY A 14 2.30 -14.20 -3.39
N ARG A 15 3.51 -14.50 -3.91
CA ARG A 15 4.35 -13.49 -4.61
C ARG A 15 3.67 -12.93 -5.88
N VAL A 16 2.87 -13.76 -6.57
CA VAL A 16 2.12 -13.34 -7.76
C VAL A 16 1.01 -12.36 -7.39
N ASP A 17 0.29 -12.61 -6.29
CA ASP A 17 -0.71 -11.69 -5.77
C ASP A 17 -0.05 -10.36 -5.35
N ALA A 18 1.08 -10.42 -4.62
CA ALA A 18 1.83 -9.23 -4.20
C ALA A 18 2.32 -8.40 -5.39
N ALA A 19 2.83 -9.04 -6.44
CA ALA A 19 3.24 -8.35 -7.66
C ALA A 19 2.09 -7.64 -8.38
N SER A 20 0.83 -7.97 -8.08
CA SER A 20 -0.36 -7.32 -8.63
C SER A 20 -0.89 -6.22 -7.68
N VAL A 21 -1.10 -6.54 -6.41
CA VAL A 21 -1.76 -5.60 -5.47
C VAL A 21 -0.81 -4.52 -4.92
N ASN A 22 0.51 -4.75 -4.97
CA ASN A 22 1.49 -3.72 -4.61
C ASN A 22 1.84 -2.78 -5.78
N GLN A 23 1.22 -2.93 -6.95
CA GLN A 23 1.43 -2.01 -8.07
C GLN A 23 0.98 -0.61 -7.70
N TYR A 24 1.65 0.38 -8.30
CA TYR A 24 1.50 1.79 -7.94
C TYR A 24 0.04 2.25 -7.88
N ASP A 25 -0.72 2.08 -8.96
CA ASP A 25 -2.10 2.57 -9.05
C ASP A 25 -2.99 1.92 -7.98
N PHE A 26 -2.91 0.59 -7.84
CA PHE A 26 -3.74 -0.17 -6.89
C PHE A 26 -3.46 0.25 -5.44
N LEU A 27 -2.19 0.30 -5.06
CA LEU A 27 -1.78 0.60 -3.68
C LEU A 27 -2.01 2.09 -3.34
N LEU A 28 -1.76 3.00 -4.29
CA LEU A 28 -2.02 4.42 -4.10
C LEU A 28 -3.52 4.70 -3.96
N GLU A 29 -4.36 4.16 -4.84
CA GLU A 29 -5.82 4.30 -4.74
C GLU A 29 -6.33 3.82 -3.39
N ARG A 30 -5.83 2.67 -2.91
CA ARG A 30 -6.17 2.17 -1.58
C ARG A 30 -5.77 3.12 -0.46
N ALA A 31 -4.58 3.71 -0.52
CA ALA A 31 -4.12 4.65 0.49
C ALA A 31 -4.93 5.96 0.49
N LEU A 32 -5.29 6.47 -0.70
CA LEU A 32 -6.13 7.66 -0.86
C LEU A 32 -7.57 7.41 -0.38
N ALA A 33 -8.16 6.27 -0.75
CA ALA A 33 -9.48 5.86 -0.27
C ALA A 33 -9.50 5.77 1.27
N CYS A 34 -8.50 5.13 1.87
CA CYS A 34 -8.38 5.05 3.32
C CYS A 34 -8.26 6.43 3.97
N THR A 35 -7.48 7.33 3.37
CA THR A 35 -7.35 8.72 3.84
C THR A 35 -8.69 9.44 3.82
N LYS A 36 -9.46 9.30 2.73
CA LYS A 36 -10.79 9.90 2.59
C LYS A 36 -11.79 9.33 3.60
N GLU A 37 -11.80 8.02 3.81
CA GLU A 37 -12.72 7.33 4.72
C GLU A 37 -12.43 7.59 6.20
N ARG A 38 -11.15 7.78 6.54
CA ARG A 38 -10.69 7.88 7.93
C ARG A 38 -10.37 9.30 8.36
N GLY A 39 -10.24 10.24 7.42
CA GLY A 39 -9.81 11.61 7.70
C GLY A 39 -8.35 11.71 8.15
N HIS A 40 -7.56 10.65 7.96
CA HIS A 40 -6.17 10.56 8.40
C HIS A 40 -5.30 9.95 7.31
N LYS A 41 -4.18 10.62 6.99
CA LYS A 41 -3.16 10.06 6.08
C LYS A 41 -2.42 8.91 6.78
N PRO A 42 -2.22 7.75 6.13
CA PRO A 42 -1.37 6.69 6.64
C PRO A 42 0.04 7.19 6.96
N ASN A 43 0.52 6.88 8.17
CA ASN A 43 1.91 7.15 8.58
C ASN A 43 2.81 5.91 8.39
N PHE A 44 2.22 4.74 8.24
CA PHE A 44 2.91 3.48 8.00
C PHE A 44 2.06 2.61 7.07
N ILE A 45 2.67 2.06 6.03
CA ILE A 45 2.01 1.17 5.06
C ILE A 45 2.67 -0.19 5.16
N ALA A 46 1.91 -1.22 5.54
CA ALA A 46 2.39 -2.59 5.64
C ALA A 46 1.84 -3.42 4.48
N VAL A 47 2.73 -4.08 3.74
CA VAL A 47 2.41 -4.99 2.64
C VAL A 47 3.14 -6.31 2.80
N ASP A 48 2.62 -7.37 2.20
CA ASP A 48 3.38 -8.61 1.99
C ASP A 48 4.37 -8.43 0.83
N PHE A 49 5.57 -9.00 0.96
CA PHE A 49 6.64 -8.97 -0.06
C PHE A 49 6.98 -7.55 -0.55
N TYR A 50 7.35 -6.64 0.37
CA TYR A 50 7.58 -5.21 0.10
C TYR A 50 8.47 -4.85 -1.11
N ALA A 51 9.37 -5.76 -1.52
CA ALA A 51 10.24 -5.57 -2.67
C ALA A 51 9.56 -5.86 -4.02
N LEU A 52 8.31 -6.35 -4.03
CA LEU A 52 7.52 -6.59 -5.23
C LEU A 52 6.48 -5.48 -5.39
N GLY A 53 6.46 -4.86 -6.57
CA GLY A 53 5.60 -3.71 -6.87
C GLY A 53 6.29 -2.38 -6.57
N ASP A 54 5.49 -1.36 -6.26
CA ASP A 54 5.89 0.04 -6.26
C ASP A 54 5.73 0.72 -4.89
N LEU A 55 5.81 -0.04 -3.80
CA LEU A 55 5.57 0.46 -2.42
C LEU A 55 6.27 1.79 -2.15
N PHE A 56 7.58 1.88 -2.46
CA PHE A 56 8.36 3.07 -2.19
C PHE A 56 7.89 4.28 -3.02
N ARG A 57 7.60 4.08 -4.31
CA ARG A 57 7.07 5.15 -5.18
C ARG A 57 5.70 5.65 -4.69
N VAL A 58 4.86 4.76 -4.16
CA VAL A 58 3.58 5.16 -3.52
C VAL A 58 3.84 5.99 -2.27
N VAL A 59 4.78 5.57 -1.42
CA VAL A 59 5.16 6.33 -0.22
C VAL A 59 5.72 7.71 -0.59
N ASP A 60 6.57 7.80 -1.61
CA ASP A 60 7.12 9.06 -2.10
C ASP A 60 6.00 9.99 -2.59
N THR A 61 5.09 9.45 -3.42
CA THR A 61 3.92 10.18 -3.91
C THR A 61 3.05 10.72 -2.78
N LEU A 62 2.74 9.87 -1.79
CA LEU A 62 1.94 10.29 -0.64
C LEU A 62 2.64 11.40 0.15
N ASN A 63 3.96 11.44 0.15
CA ASN A 63 4.78 12.47 0.80
C ASN A 63 5.12 13.67 -0.10
N GLY A 64 4.67 13.68 -1.36
CA GLY A 64 4.97 14.77 -2.31
C GLY A 64 6.43 14.79 -2.76
N LEU A 65 7.11 13.64 -2.72
CA LEU A 65 8.49 13.47 -3.16
C LEU A 65 8.53 13.02 -4.64
N PRO A 66 9.61 13.39 -5.37
CA PRO A 66 9.80 13.01 -6.77
C PRO A 66 10.08 11.51 -6.96
#